data_AF-A0A7X3VG91-F1
#
_entry.id   AF-A0A7X3VG91-F1
#
_cell.length_a   1.000
_cell.length_b   1.000
_cell.length_c   1.000
_cell.angle_alpha   90.00
_cell.angle_beta   90.00
_cell.angle_gamma   90.00
#
_symmetry.space_group_name_H-M   'P 1'
#
loop_
_entity.id
_entity.type
_entity.pdbx_description
1 polymer ?
#
loop_
_entity_poly.entity_id
_entity_poly.type
_entity_poly.pdbx_seq_one_letter_code
_entity_poly.pdbx_strand_id
1 'polypeptide(L)'
;MQGAGLGSLTSLWSFAASGARKTGRDVYGELGIRPLINFQGTYTTIGASKQAHELFEAQAEAARHYVVLEELQDAIGRRISELIGCEDAMVSTGAAGAIAIGTYA
;
A
#
# COMPACT_ATOMS: atom_id res chain seq x y z
N MET A 1 -31.69 52.63 -12.75
CA MET A 1 -31.25 51.35 -13.35
C MET A 1 -30.38 50.65 -12.31
N GLN A 2 -30.99 49.80 -11.48
CA GLN A 2 -30.33 49.08 -10.37
C GLN A 2 -29.85 47.71 -10.88
N GLY A 3 -28.59 47.38 -10.63
CA GLY A 3 -27.93 46.17 -11.11
C GLY A 3 -28.40 44.92 -10.39
N ALA A 4 -28.86 43.94 -11.16
CA ALA A 4 -29.28 42.64 -10.67
C ALA A 4 -28.07 41.74 -10.42
N GLY A 5 -27.79 41.48 -9.13
CA GLY A 5 -27.47 40.16 -8.58
C GLY A 5 -26.36 39.33 -9.22
N LEU A 6 -25.10 39.62 -8.87
CA LEU A 6 -23.96 38.69 -8.94
C LEU A 6 -24.04 37.52 -7.92
N GLY A 7 -25.18 37.29 -7.28
CA GLY A 7 -25.32 36.36 -6.15
C GLY A 7 -25.61 34.90 -6.50
N SER A 8 -25.75 34.52 -7.77
CA SER A 8 -26.30 33.20 -8.14
C SER A 8 -25.26 32.10 -8.46
N LEU A 9 -24.01 32.47 -8.76
CA LEU A 9 -23.02 31.49 -9.25
C LEU A 9 -22.39 30.62 -8.16
N THR A 10 -22.51 30.98 -6.87
CA THR A 10 -22.02 30.16 -5.75
C THR A 10 -22.94 28.99 -5.39
N SER A 11 -24.21 29.04 -5.81
CA SER A 11 -25.19 27.96 -5.54
C SER A 11 -25.01 26.73 -6.45
N LEU A 12 -24.33 26.88 -7.59
CA LEU A 12 -24.07 25.82 -8.56
C LEU A 12 -22.90 24.91 -8.17
N TRP A 13 -22.12 25.29 -7.16
CA TRP A 13 -21.00 24.50 -6.63
C TRP A 13 -21.32 24.00 -5.22
N SER A 14 -22.49 23.41 -5.02
CA SER A 14 -22.71 22.59 -3.83
C SER A 14 -21.97 21.26 -4.00
N PHE A 15 -20.67 21.26 -3.70
CA PHE A 15 -19.98 20.04 -3.30
C PHE A 15 -20.49 19.67 -1.91
N ALA A 16 -21.74 19.21 -1.82
CA ALA A 16 -22.16 18.43 -0.67
C ALA A 16 -21.26 17.20 -0.66
N ALA A 17 -20.36 17.14 0.33
CA ALA A 17 -19.55 15.97 0.58
C ALA A 17 -20.52 14.81 0.86
N SER A 18 -20.77 14.01 -0.17
CA SER A 18 -21.45 12.73 -0.03
C SER A 18 -20.55 11.88 0.86
N GLY A 19 -20.89 11.83 2.15
CA GLY A 19 -20.33 10.89 3.09
C GLY A 19 -20.76 9.49 2.68
N ALA A 20 -20.05 8.92 1.70
CA ALA A 20 -20.18 7.53 1.34
C ALA A 20 -20.04 6.71 2.63
N ARG A 21 -21.11 6.03 3.00
CA ARG A 21 -21.19 5.24 4.23
C ARG A 21 -20.12 4.16 4.14
N LYS A 22 -19.09 4.25 4.98
CA LYS A 22 -18.00 3.27 5.02
C LYS A 22 -18.57 1.92 5.43
N THR A 23 -18.78 1.03 4.47
CA THR A 23 -19.08 -0.39 4.71
C THR A 23 -17.76 -1.08 5.07
N GLY A 24 -17.27 -0.84 6.29
CA GLY A 24 -15.99 -1.35 6.75
C GLY A 24 -15.36 -0.45 7.80
N ARG A 25 -14.58 -1.05 8.70
CA ARG A 25 -13.83 -0.33 9.74
C ARG A 25 -12.86 0.67 9.09
N ASP A 26 -12.96 1.93 9.48
CA ASP A 26 -12.13 3.01 8.95
C ASP A 26 -10.82 3.14 9.73
N VAL A 27 -9.88 2.23 9.46
CA VAL A 27 -8.63 2.12 10.25
C VAL A 27 -7.84 3.44 10.32
N TYR A 28 -7.84 4.25 9.27
CA TYR A 28 -7.15 5.55 9.27
C TYR A 28 -7.99 6.66 9.91
N GLY A 29 -9.32 6.64 9.75
CA GLY A 29 -10.19 7.63 10.39
C GLY A 29 -10.25 7.49 11.91
N GLU A 30 -10.12 6.28 12.44
CA GLU A 30 -9.94 6.05 13.89
C GLU A 30 -8.67 6.73 14.43
N LEU A 31 -7.64 6.85 13.59
CA LEU A 31 -6.39 7.55 13.90
C LEU A 31 -6.44 9.05 13.55
N GLY A 32 -7.57 9.57 13.03
CA GLY A 32 -7.70 10.95 12.55
C GLY A 32 -6.89 11.25 11.27
N ILE A 33 -6.44 10.21 10.56
CA ILE A 33 -5.61 10.31 9.36
C ILE A 33 -6.51 10.32 8.12
N ARG A 34 -6.29 11.29 7.23
CA ARG A 34 -7.03 11.42 5.96
C ARG A 34 -6.34 10.61 4.85
N PRO A 35 -7.02 9.61 4.24
CA PRO A 35 -6.51 8.95 3.04
C PRO A 35 -6.37 9.92 1.86
N LEU A 36 -5.41 9.63 0.99
CA LEU A 36 -5.07 10.46 -0.18
C LEU A 36 -5.31 9.69 -1.47
N ILE A 37 -5.68 10.40 -2.54
CA ILE A 37 -5.65 9.87 -3.90
C ILE A 37 -4.31 10.27 -4.52
N ASN A 38 -3.56 9.27 -4.98
CA ASN A 38 -2.21 9.46 -5.51
C ASN A 38 -2.19 9.43 -7.04
N PHE A 39 -1.71 10.51 -7.66
CA PHE A 39 -1.45 10.62 -9.11
C PHE A 39 0.02 10.93 -9.43
N GLN A 40 0.93 10.84 -8.45
CA GLN A 40 2.36 11.09 -8.62
C GLN A 40 3.17 9.81 -8.82
N GLY A 41 2.51 8.65 -8.95
CA GLY A 41 3.18 7.35 -9.06
C GLY A 41 3.78 6.90 -7.73
N THR A 42 4.94 6.26 -7.77
CA THR A 42 5.60 5.71 -6.57
C THR A 42 6.27 6.82 -5.75
N TYR A 43 5.56 7.33 -4.74
CA TYR A 43 6.04 8.42 -3.89
C TYR A 43 6.31 7.94 -2.45
N THR A 44 7.56 8.03 -2.01
CA THR A 44 8.06 7.43 -0.75
C THR A 44 7.31 7.91 0.48
N THR A 45 7.03 9.22 0.58
CA THR A 45 6.38 9.82 1.75
C THR A 45 4.98 9.27 2.02
N ILE A 46 4.31 8.71 1.00
CA ILE A 46 2.94 8.17 1.09
C ILE A 46 2.89 6.64 0.92
N GLY A 47 4.02 5.95 1.06
CA GLY A 47 4.10 4.48 1.05
C GLY A 47 4.35 3.85 -0.31
N ALA A 48 4.81 4.62 -1.32
CA ALA A 48 5.19 4.13 -2.64
C ALA A 48 4.06 3.39 -3.39
N SER A 49 4.07 2.05 -3.37
CA SER A 49 3.20 1.19 -4.16
C SER A 49 2.11 0.55 -3.31
N LYS A 50 0.94 0.29 -3.92
CA LYS A 50 -0.11 -0.52 -3.30
C LYS A 50 0.12 -2.01 -3.59
N GLN A 51 -0.14 -2.85 -2.60
CA GLN A 51 -0.21 -4.30 -2.78
C GLN A 51 -1.43 -4.67 -3.62
N ALA A 52 -1.29 -5.69 -4.46
CA ALA A 52 -2.39 -6.24 -5.25
C ALA A 52 -3.38 -7.01 -4.36
N HIS A 53 -4.62 -7.17 -4.81
CA HIS A 53 -5.69 -7.72 -3.95
C HIS A 53 -5.42 -9.17 -3.54
N GLU A 54 -4.95 -9.98 -4.50
CA GLU A 54 -4.57 -11.38 -4.32
C GLU A 54 -3.51 -11.59 -3.23
N LEU A 55 -2.66 -10.59 -2.98
CA LEU A 55 -1.64 -10.68 -1.93
C LEU A 55 -2.26 -10.60 -0.53
N PHE A 56 -3.34 -9.84 -0.36
CA PHE A 56 -4.00 -9.73 0.95
C PHE A 56 -4.66 -11.06 1.36
N GLU A 57 -5.26 -11.77 0.41
CA GLU A 57 -5.86 -13.09 0.66
C GLU A 57 -4.79 -14.11 1.05
N ALA A 58 -3.68 -14.17 0.30
CA ALA A 58 -2.56 -15.06 0.59
C ALA A 58 -1.92 -14.76 1.96
N GLN A 59 -1.72 -13.48 2.29
CA GLN A 59 -1.15 -13.07 3.58
C GLN A 59 -2.09 -13.42 4.74
N ALA A 60 -3.39 -13.22 4.57
CA ALA A 60 -4.39 -13.59 5.59
C ALA A 60 -4.42 -15.10 5.85
N GLU A 61 -4.26 -15.91 4.81
CA GLU A 61 -4.20 -17.37 4.95
C GLU A 61 -2.90 -17.86 5.59
N ALA A 62 -1.76 -17.29 5.18
CA ALA A 62 -0.46 -17.61 5.77
C ALA A 62 -0.43 -17.31 7.28
N ALA A 63 -1.07 -16.22 7.72
CA ALA A 63 -1.11 -15.82 9.13
C ALA A 63 -1.85 -16.80 10.07
N ARG A 64 -2.58 -17.79 9.53
CA ARG A 64 -3.30 -18.81 10.32
C ARG A 64 -2.42 -20.00 10.73
N HIS A 65 -1.21 -20.09 10.19
CA HIS A 65 -0.37 -21.28 10.30
C HIS A 65 1.00 -20.91 10.87
N TYR A 66 1.58 -21.81 11.66
CA TYR A 66 2.99 -21.75 12.04
C TYR A 66 3.80 -22.60 11.05
N VAL A 67 4.94 -22.08 10.64
CA VAL A 67 5.89 -22.77 9.76
C VAL A 67 7.31 -22.55 10.26
N VAL A 68 8.23 -23.43 9.87
CA VAL A 68 9.67 -23.20 10.07
C VAL A 68 10.10 -22.10 9.09
N LEU A 69 10.58 -20.97 9.62
CA LEU A 69 10.91 -19.81 8.80
C LEU A 69 12.08 -20.05 7.84
N GLU A 70 13.03 -20.91 8.22
CA GLU A 70 14.15 -21.32 7.38
C GLU A 70 13.65 -22.07 6.12
N GLU A 71 12.74 -23.02 6.28
CA GLU A 71 12.13 -23.73 5.14
C GLU A 71 11.33 -22.80 4.22
N LEU A 72 10.62 -21.82 4.82
CA LEU A 72 9.92 -20.79 4.05
C LEU A 72 10.89 -19.93 3.24
N GLN A 73 12.00 -19.50 3.85
CA GLN A 73 13.03 -18.70 3.19
C GLN A 73 13.65 -19.46 2.02
N ASP A 74 13.98 -20.74 2.20
CA ASP A 74 14.53 -21.60 1.14
C ASP A 74 13.55 -21.78 -0.03
N ALA A 75 12.27 -21.98 0.27
CA ALA A 75 11.22 -22.12 -0.74
C ALA A 75 11.03 -20.82 -1.55
N ILE A 76 11.04 -19.67 -0.87
CA ILE A 76 10.94 -18.36 -1.53
C ILE A 76 12.19 -18.11 -2.38
N GLY A 77 13.38 -18.38 -1.85
CA GLY A 77 14.65 -18.19 -2.53
C GLY A 77 14.71 -18.94 -3.85
N ARG A 78 14.38 -20.23 -3.82
CA ARG A 78 14.28 -21.08 -5.03
C ARG A 78 13.32 -20.52 -6.06
N ARG A 79 12.15 -20.05 -5.64
CA ARG A 79 11.17 -19.48 -6.57
C ARG A 79 11.68 -18.21 -7.23
N ILE A 80 12.36 -17.34 -6.46
CA ILE A 80 12.90 -16.08 -6.99
C ILE A 80 14.10 -16.36 -7.91
N SER A 81 14.98 -17.28 -7.56
CA SER A 81 16.15 -17.62 -8.36
C SER A 81 15.75 -18.21 -9.71
N GLU A 82 14.72 -19.05 -9.76
CA GLU A 82 14.11 -19.54 -11.01
C GLU A 82 13.56 -18.40 -11.89
N LEU A 83 12.90 -17.40 -11.28
CA LEU A 83 12.29 -16.30 -12.01
C LEU A 83 13.32 -15.32 -12.60
N ILE A 84 14.43 -15.11 -11.90
CA ILE A 84 15.46 -14.14 -12.28
C ILE A 84 16.61 -14.79 -13.07
N GLY A 85 16.78 -16.11 -12.94
CA GLY A 85 17.86 -16.87 -13.60
C GLY A 85 19.20 -16.77 -12.88
N CYS A 86 19.20 -16.77 -11.55
CA CYS A 86 20.41 -16.78 -10.72
C CYS A 86 20.56 -18.10 -9.96
N GLU A 87 21.74 -18.31 -9.34
CA GLU A 87 22.05 -19.55 -8.61
C GLU A 87 21.27 -19.69 -7.30
N ASP A 88 21.09 -18.58 -6.59
CA ASP A 88 20.33 -18.51 -5.34
C ASP A 88 19.77 -17.10 -5.14
N ALA A 89 18.74 -16.96 -4.30
CA ALA A 89 18.12 -15.69 -3.95
C ALA A 89 17.60 -15.71 -2.52
N MET A 90 17.56 -14.56 -1.86
CA MET A 90 17.00 -14.41 -0.52
C MET A 90 16.12 -13.18 -0.40
N VAL A 91 15.13 -13.23 0.48
CA VAL A 91 14.31 -12.07 0.87
C VAL A 91 14.81 -11.52 2.20
N SER A 92 14.99 -10.20 2.27
CA SER A 92 15.39 -9.48 3.49
C SER A 92 14.32 -8.45 3.88
N THR A 93 14.57 -7.70 4.95
CA THR A 93 13.69 -6.60 5.41
C THR A 93 13.63 -5.42 4.43
N GLY A 94 14.47 -5.40 3.40
CA GLY A 94 14.53 -4.37 2.37
C GLY A 94 15.96 -4.16 1.86
N ALA A 95 16.12 -3.29 0.87
CA ALA A 95 17.43 -3.06 0.22
C ALA A 95 18.54 -2.65 1.22
N ALA A 96 18.23 -1.79 2.20
CA ALA A 96 19.21 -1.38 3.19
C ALA A 96 19.65 -2.56 4.10
N GLY A 97 18.70 -3.42 4.48
CA GLY A 97 18.98 -4.64 5.24
C GLY A 97 19.82 -5.64 4.43
N ALA A 98 19.49 -5.84 3.15
CA ALA A 98 20.27 -6.67 2.23
C ALA A 98 21.71 -6.18 2.10
N ILE A 99 21.93 -4.86 1.96
CA ILE A 99 23.27 -4.28 1.89
C ILE A 99 24.01 -4.55 3.21
N ALA A 100 23.38 -4.28 4.35
CA ALA A 100 24.01 -4.46 5.66
C ALA A 100 24.50 -5.91 5.85
N ILE A 101 23.62 -6.91 5.63
CA ILE A 101 24.00 -8.32 5.77
C ILE A 101 24.99 -8.76 4.68
N GLY A 102 24.89 -8.25 3.45
CA GLY A 102 25.80 -8.61 2.35
C GLY A 102 27.21 -8.06 2.53
N THR A 103 27.36 -6.97 3.30
CA THR A 103 28.67 -6.43 3.70
C THR A 103 29.19 -6.99 5.02
N TYR A 104 28.34 -7.67 5.79
CA TYR A 104 28.72 -8.29 7.05
C TYR A 104 29.51 -9.57 6.75
N ALA A 105 30.83 -9.53 7.02
CA ALA A 105 31.76 -10.65 6.85
C ALA A 105 31.75 -11.59 8.05
#